data_AF-A0A820PIR7-F1
#
_entry.id   AF-A0A820PIR7-F1
#
_cell.length_a   1.000
_cell.length_b   1.000
_cell.length_c   1.000
_cell.angle_alpha   90.00
_cell.angle_beta   90.00
_cell.angle_gamma   90.00
#
_symmetry.space_group_name_H-M   'P 1'
#
loop_
_entity.id
_entity.type
_entity.pdbx_description
1 polymer ?
#
loop_
_entity_poly.entity_id
_entity_poly.type
_entity_poly.pdbx_seq_one_letter_code
_entity_poly.pdbx_strand_id
1 'polypeptide(L)'
;FSTLSKIDAIQQKTADLNKISLFIDISDQYPIAFDILWALSFNQDIQQQLRSNTTFMSKLLNLAKECDNEKMRKITHGILWNLESTHQDRTILEINDGKTFDIMISYSHKDEFICKQIYEELTKNGYRVWIDFDQMHGNVMDGMAQAIELSQTMIIC
;
A
#
# COMPACT_ATOMS: atom_id res chain seq x y z
N PHE A 1 -0.25 16.10 11.11
CA PHE A 1 1.12 15.88 11.63
C PHE A 1 1.18 15.28 13.04
N SER A 2 0.52 15.84 14.08
CA SER A 2 0.58 15.28 15.45
C SER A 2 0.07 13.84 15.61
N THR A 3 -0.95 13.44 14.85
CA THR A 3 -1.56 12.09 14.95
C THR A 3 -0.70 11.00 14.30
N LEU A 4 -0.07 11.28 13.16
CA LEU A 4 0.81 10.35 12.45
C LEU A 4 2.01 9.97 13.32
N SER A 5 2.68 10.96 13.92
CA SER A 5 3.81 10.74 14.84
C SER A 5 3.44 9.89 16.07
N LYS A 6 2.19 9.95 16.54
CA LYS A 6 1.73 9.10 17.65
C LYS A 6 1.50 7.65 17.23
N ILE A 7 0.99 7.43 16.01
CA ILE A 7 0.76 6.09 15.46
C ILE A 7 2.10 5.37 15.28
N ASP A 8 3.08 6.06 14.70
CA ASP A 8 4.43 5.51 14.49
C ASP A 8 5.09 5.12 15.82
N ALA A 9 4.93 5.96 16.86
CA ALA A 9 5.46 5.67 18.20
C ALA A 9 4.79 4.43 18.85
N ILE A 10 3.50 4.22 18.61
CA ILE A 10 2.78 3.05 19.12
C ILE A 10 3.21 1.77 18.38
N GLN A 11 3.36 1.85 17.05
CA GLN A 11 3.88 0.75 16.25
C GLN A 11 5.29 0.37 16.69
N GLN A 12 6.18 1.34 16.85
CA GLN A 12 7.54 1.09 17.29
C GLN A 12 7.58 0.43 18.68
N LYS A 13 6.83 0.97 19.64
CA LYS A 13 6.71 0.36 20.97
C LYS A 13 6.16 -1.07 20.92
N THR A 14 5.29 -1.37 19.97
CA THR A 14 4.73 -2.72 19.77
C THR A 14 5.81 -3.68 19.25
N ALA A 15 6.66 -3.20 18.33
CA ALA A 15 7.82 -3.93 17.84
C ALA A 15 8.82 -4.21 18.97
N ASP A 16 9.18 -3.19 19.74
CA ASP A 16 10.16 -3.28 20.84
C ASP A 16 9.73 -4.26 21.94
N LEU A 17 8.41 -4.36 22.19
CA LEU A 17 7.83 -5.28 23.16
C LEU A 17 7.63 -6.70 22.61
N ASN A 18 7.98 -6.95 21.34
CA ASN A 18 7.83 -8.24 20.65
C ASN A 18 6.41 -8.85 20.78
N LYS A 19 5.38 -8.00 20.71
CA LYS A 19 3.98 -8.41 20.91
C LYS A 19 3.31 -8.94 19.64
N ILE A 20 4.04 -9.00 18.52
CA ILE A 20 3.49 -9.39 17.23
C ILE A 20 3.04 -10.86 17.21
N SER A 21 3.73 -11.75 17.93
CA SER A 21 3.35 -13.16 18.06
C SER A 21 1.92 -13.32 18.61
N LEU A 22 1.54 -12.54 19.62
CA LEU A 22 0.20 -12.58 20.20
C LEU A 22 -0.88 -12.24 19.16
N PHE A 23 -0.64 -11.24 18.30
CA PHE A 23 -1.59 -10.87 17.25
C PHE A 23 -1.69 -11.93 16.15
N ILE A 24 -0.58 -12.62 15.84
CA ILE A 24 -0.57 -13.78 14.94
C ILE A 24 -1.45 -14.90 15.53
N ASP A 25 -1.24 -15.27 16.79
CA ASP A 25 -1.99 -16.36 17.43
C ASP A 25 -3.50 -16.05 17.51
N ILE A 26 -3.86 -14.81 17.85
CA ILE A 26 -5.26 -14.38 17.91
C ILE A 26 -5.90 -14.37 16.51
N SER A 27 -5.12 -14.20 15.44
CA SER A 27 -5.62 -14.21 14.05
C SER A 27 -6.19 -15.54 13.59
N ASP A 28 -5.87 -16.64 14.28
CA ASP A 28 -6.48 -17.96 14.01
C ASP A 28 -7.94 -18.01 14.44
N GLN A 29 -8.30 -17.29 15.50
CA GLN A 29 -9.64 -17.32 16.09
C GLN A 29 -10.49 -16.10 15.69
N TYR A 30 -9.84 -14.96 15.49
CA TYR A 30 -10.52 -13.69 15.26
C TYR A 30 -9.98 -13.01 13.99
N PRO A 31 -10.71 -13.08 12.87
CA PRO A 31 -10.29 -12.47 11.59
C PRO A 31 -9.99 -10.97 11.68
N ILE A 32 -10.60 -10.24 12.62
CA ILE A 32 -10.32 -8.81 12.88
C ILE A 32 -8.85 -8.55 13.24
N ALA A 33 -8.11 -9.55 13.75
CA ALA A 33 -6.69 -9.39 14.04
C ALA A 33 -5.87 -9.14 12.76
N PHE A 34 -6.35 -9.57 11.58
CA PHE A 34 -5.68 -9.24 10.31
C PHE A 34 -5.77 -7.75 9.98
N ASP A 35 -6.86 -7.06 10.31
CA ASP A 35 -6.96 -5.60 10.15
C ASP A 35 -5.88 -4.90 10.99
N ILE A 36 -5.64 -5.39 12.21
CA ILE A 36 -4.59 -4.87 13.11
C ILE A 36 -3.20 -5.20 12.56
N LEU A 37 -2.95 -6.44 12.15
CA LEU A 37 -1.68 -6.86 11.58
C LEU A 37 -1.32 -6.06 10.32
N TRP A 38 -2.31 -5.72 9.50
CA TRP A 38 -2.13 -4.86 8.33
C TRP A 38 -1.77 -3.42 8.72
N ALA A 39 -2.47 -2.83 9.70
CA ALA A 39 -2.12 -1.51 10.19
C ALA A 39 -0.71 -1.47 10.82
N LEU A 40 -0.28 -2.56 11.45
CA LEU A 40 1.05 -2.68 12.07
C LEU A 40 2.17 -2.95 11.06
N SER A 41 1.86 -3.60 9.92
CA SER A 41 2.88 -4.00 8.93
C SER A 41 3.49 -2.82 8.14
N PHE A 42 3.08 -1.58 8.41
CA PHE A 42 3.76 -0.39 7.89
C PHE A 42 5.08 -0.08 8.61
N ASN A 43 5.33 -0.65 9.80
CA ASN A 43 6.59 -0.49 10.52
C ASN A 43 7.61 -1.57 10.13
N GLN A 44 8.84 -1.16 9.81
CA GLN A 44 9.88 -2.06 9.29
C GLN A 44 10.29 -3.18 10.25
N ASP A 45 10.40 -2.90 11.55
CA ASP A 45 10.76 -3.91 12.56
C ASP A 45 9.64 -4.95 12.70
N ILE A 46 8.39 -4.49 12.67
CA ILE A 46 7.22 -5.38 12.64
C ILE A 46 7.24 -6.24 11.38
N GLN A 47 7.55 -5.67 10.21
CA GLN A 47 7.67 -6.46 8.99
C GLN A 47 8.74 -7.54 9.10
N GLN A 48 9.90 -7.25 9.70
CA GLN A 48 10.95 -8.25 9.94
C GLN A 48 10.45 -9.36 10.87
N GLN A 49 9.76 -9.00 11.97
CA GLN A 49 9.16 -9.97 12.88
C GLN A 49 8.13 -10.86 12.17
N LEU A 50 7.26 -10.29 11.33
CA LEU A 50 6.28 -11.04 10.54
C LEU A 50 6.95 -11.98 9.52
N ARG A 51 7.96 -11.49 8.78
CA ARG A 51 8.74 -12.30 7.80
C ARG A 51 9.47 -13.46 8.47
N SER A 52 9.94 -13.27 9.70
CA SER A 52 10.64 -14.32 10.45
C SER A 52 9.72 -15.49 10.84
N ASN A 53 8.39 -15.29 10.84
CA ASN A 53 7.40 -16.32 11.14
C ASN A 53 6.94 -17.05 9.86
N THR A 54 7.60 -18.15 9.54
CA THR A 54 7.33 -18.95 8.32
C THR A 54 5.91 -19.56 8.28
N THR A 55 5.37 -19.95 9.45
CA THR A 55 4.01 -20.48 9.57
C THR A 55 2.98 -19.42 9.19
N PHE A 56 3.12 -18.21 9.75
CA PHE A 56 2.26 -17.08 9.42
C PHE A 56 2.35 -16.72 7.93
N MET A 57 3.55 -16.65 7.36
CA MET A 57 3.75 -16.35 5.94
C MET A 57 3.06 -17.38 5.04
N SER A 58 3.16 -18.66 5.37
CA SER A 58 2.48 -19.73 4.61
C SER A 58 0.96 -19.61 4.68
N LYS A 59 0.42 -19.32 5.88
CA LYS A 59 -1.01 -19.06 6.08
C LYS A 59 -1.49 -17.86 5.26
N LEU A 60 -0.73 -16.77 5.27
CA LEU A 60 -1.01 -15.54 4.54
C LEU A 60 -1.07 -15.81 3.02
N LEU A 61 -0.11 -16.56 2.47
CA LEU A 61 -0.08 -16.94 1.06
C LEU A 61 -1.27 -17.82 0.65
N ASN A 62 -1.67 -18.77 1.51
CA ASN A 62 -2.84 -19.61 1.24
C ASN A 62 -4.14 -18.78 1.27
N LEU A 63 -4.30 -17.91 2.27
CA LEU A 63 -5.46 -17.02 2.37
C LEU A 63 -5.57 -16.06 1.17
N ALA A 64 -4.45 -15.60 0.63
CA ALA A 64 -4.47 -14.74 -0.56
C ALA A 64 -5.03 -15.47 -1.80
N LYS A 65 -4.78 -16.79 -1.92
CA LYS A 65 -5.18 -17.60 -3.07
C LYS A 65 -6.58 -18.19 -2.96
N GLU A 66 -6.95 -18.68 -1.78
CA GLU A 66 -8.12 -19.55 -1.59
C GLU A 66 -9.30 -18.86 -0.88
N CYS A 67 -9.16 -17.59 -0.48
CA CYS A 67 -10.21 -16.91 0.27
C CYS A 67 -11.27 -16.27 -0.65
N ASP A 68 -12.50 -16.79 -0.57
CA ASP A 68 -13.68 -16.22 -1.24
C ASP A 68 -14.08 -14.85 -0.68
N ASN A 69 -13.77 -14.58 0.61
CA ASN A 69 -14.11 -13.32 1.26
C ASN A 69 -13.23 -12.18 0.72
N GLU A 70 -13.88 -11.27 -0.02
CA GLU A 70 -13.22 -10.12 -0.65
C GLU A 70 -12.45 -9.23 0.35
N LYS A 71 -13.04 -8.95 1.51
CA LYS A 71 -12.40 -8.11 2.54
C LYS A 71 -11.13 -8.78 3.07
N MET A 72 -11.21 -10.06 3.41
CA MET A 72 -10.06 -10.82 3.90
C MET A 72 -8.96 -10.93 2.84
N ARG A 73 -9.33 -11.15 1.58
CA ARG A 73 -8.38 -11.18 0.47
C ARG A 73 -7.66 -9.85 0.31
N LYS A 74 -8.36 -8.72 0.39
CA LYS A 74 -7.76 -7.36 0.35
C LYS A 74 -6.76 -7.14 1.48
N ILE A 75 -7.14 -7.44 2.72
CA ILE A 75 -6.25 -7.28 3.88
C ILE A 75 -5.01 -8.15 3.75
N THR A 76 -5.20 -9.42 3.35
CA THR A 76 -4.10 -10.38 3.19
C THR A 76 -3.13 -9.94 2.10
N HIS A 77 -3.64 -9.45 0.97
CA HIS A 77 -2.82 -8.85 -0.09
C HIS A 77 -2.09 -7.60 0.41
N GLY A 78 -2.75 -6.72 1.15
CA GLY A 78 -2.12 -5.52 1.70
C GLY A 78 -0.99 -5.85 2.69
N ILE A 79 -1.15 -6.90 3.50
CA ILE A 79 -0.07 -7.38 4.37
C ILE A 79 1.07 -7.95 3.52
N LEU A 80 0.78 -8.84 2.55
CA LEU A 80 1.79 -9.42 1.67
C LEU A 80 2.59 -8.32 0.95
N TRP A 81 1.90 -7.33 0.40
CA TRP A 81 2.49 -6.17 -0.26
C TRP A 81 3.47 -5.43 0.65
N ASN A 82 3.04 -5.08 1.87
CA ASN A 82 3.92 -4.43 2.85
C ASN A 82 5.13 -5.32 3.23
N LEU A 83 4.97 -6.65 3.16
CA LEU A 83 6.02 -7.62 3.45
C LEU A 83 6.91 -7.96 2.25
N GLU A 84 6.57 -7.57 1.03
CA GLU A 84 7.45 -7.73 -0.13
C GLU A 84 8.65 -6.78 0.02
N SER A 85 9.85 -7.37 0.15
CA SER A 85 11.11 -6.63 0.29
C SER A 85 11.55 -5.94 -1.02
N THR A 86 10.83 -6.22 -2.11
CA THR A 86 11.23 -5.96 -3.50
C THR A 86 10.77 -4.64 -4.10
N HIS A 87 10.16 -3.73 -3.33
CA HIS A 87 9.80 -2.40 -3.84
C HIS A 87 11.01 -1.52 -4.14
N GLN A 88 12.19 -1.81 -3.55
CA GLN A 88 13.44 -1.15 -3.90
C GLN A 88 14.22 -1.87 -5.02
N ASP A 89 14.07 -3.19 -5.15
CA ASP A 89 14.87 -4.01 -6.08
C ASP A 89 14.23 -4.22 -7.46
N ARG A 90 12.89 -4.19 -7.59
CA ARG A 90 12.24 -4.20 -8.91
C ARG A 90 12.51 -2.91 -9.70
N THR A 91 12.74 -1.81 -9.00
CA THR A 91 12.97 -0.49 -9.59
C THR A 91 14.24 -0.47 -10.46
N ILE A 92 15.32 -1.16 -10.09
CA ILE A 92 16.59 -1.03 -10.84
C ILE A 92 16.60 -1.81 -12.17
N LEU A 93 15.83 -2.90 -12.27
CA LEU A 93 15.85 -3.77 -13.45
C LEU A 93 14.80 -3.39 -14.52
N GLU A 94 13.73 -2.69 -14.14
CA GLU A 94 12.64 -2.28 -15.08
C GLU A 94 12.71 -0.81 -15.55
N ILE A 95 13.70 -0.02 -15.10
CA ILE A 95 13.91 1.39 -15.53
C ILE A 95 14.14 1.54 -17.05
N ASN A 96 14.39 0.46 -17.80
CA ASN A 96 14.68 0.54 -19.23
C ASN A 96 13.46 0.59 -20.17
N ASP A 97 12.21 0.62 -19.68
CA ASP A 97 11.03 0.82 -20.55
C ASP A 97 10.08 1.95 -20.10
N GLY A 98 10.66 3.11 -19.78
CA GLY A 98 10.23 4.37 -20.40
C GLY A 98 8.87 5.00 -20.08
N LYS A 99 8.16 4.65 -18.99
CA LYS A 99 6.92 5.36 -18.60
C LYS A 99 6.97 5.93 -17.18
N THR A 100 7.87 6.88 -16.96
CA THR A 100 7.83 7.77 -15.78
C THR A 100 6.78 8.86 -15.97
N PHE A 101 6.09 9.26 -14.90
CA PHE A 101 5.22 10.43 -14.91
C PHE A 101 5.95 11.63 -14.30
N ASP A 102 5.61 12.82 -14.77
CA ASP A 102 6.12 14.05 -14.17
C ASP A 102 5.28 14.41 -12.94
N ILE A 103 3.96 14.16 -13.01
CA ILE A 103 2.99 14.54 -11.97
C ILE A 103 1.96 13.43 -11.77
N MET A 104 1.67 13.10 -10.51
CA MET A 104 0.48 12.34 -10.09
C MET A 104 -0.52 13.30 -9.46
N ILE A 105 -1.80 13.19 -9.84
CA ILE A 105 -2.90 13.89 -9.18
C ILE A 105 -3.72 12.88 -8.38
N SER A 106 -3.70 13.03 -7.05
CA SER A 106 -4.56 12.31 -6.12
C SER A 106 -5.69 13.24 -5.70
N TYR A 107 -6.94 12.82 -5.89
CA TYR A 107 -8.10 13.67 -5.67
C TYR A 107 -9.28 12.92 -5.05
N SER A 108 -10.17 13.68 -4.39
CA SER A 108 -11.48 13.18 -3.95
C SER A 108 -12.56 13.41 -5.01
N HIS A 109 -13.63 12.59 -5.05
CA HIS A 109 -14.75 12.77 -5.98
C HIS A 109 -15.39 14.19 -5.94
N LYS A 110 -15.25 14.93 -4.83
CA LYS A 110 -15.77 16.30 -4.73
C LYS A 110 -15.01 17.29 -5.61
N ASP A 111 -13.74 16.99 -5.90
CA ASP A 111 -12.79 17.86 -6.58
C ASP A 111 -12.49 17.39 -8.01
N GLU A 112 -13.17 16.34 -8.48
CA GLU A 112 -13.00 15.73 -9.80
C GLU A 112 -13.01 16.77 -10.93
N PHE A 113 -13.98 17.68 -10.90
CA PHE A 113 -14.13 18.73 -11.91
C PHE A 113 -12.92 19.67 -11.98
N ILE A 114 -12.35 20.04 -10.83
CA ILE A 114 -11.19 20.93 -10.76
C ILE A 114 -9.93 20.14 -11.15
N CYS A 115 -9.78 18.92 -10.67
CA CYS A 115 -8.62 18.07 -10.95
C CYS A 115 -8.53 17.70 -12.43
N LYS A 116 -9.68 17.53 -13.10
CA LYS A 116 -9.75 17.35 -14.55
C LYS A 116 -9.25 18.58 -15.32
N GLN A 117 -9.61 19.79 -14.89
CA GLN A 117 -9.08 21.02 -15.50
C GLN A 117 -7.56 21.16 -15.29
N ILE A 118 -7.08 20.84 -14.08
CA ILE A 118 -5.64 20.84 -13.78
C ILE A 118 -4.92 19.83 -14.68
N TYR A 119 -5.44 18.62 -14.81
CA TYR A 119 -4.91 17.60 -15.72
C TYR A 119 -4.84 18.09 -17.16
N GLU A 120 -5.94 18.65 -17.68
CA GLU A 120 -6.04 19.13 -19.06
C GLU A 120 -4.99 20.23 -19.32
N GLU A 121 -4.84 21.19 -18.41
CA GLU A 121 -3.88 22.27 -18.56
C GLU A 121 -2.44 21.77 -18.42
N LEU A 122 -2.12 20.88 -17.48
CA LEU A 122 -0.78 20.30 -17.34
C LEU A 122 -0.40 19.46 -18.57
N THR A 123 -1.32 18.64 -19.06
CA THR A 123 -1.08 17.81 -20.26
C THR A 123 -0.89 18.69 -21.50
N LYS A 124 -1.68 19.75 -21.64
CA LYS A 124 -1.52 20.75 -22.72
C LYS A 124 -0.17 21.47 -22.66
N ASN A 125 0.38 21.67 -21.48
CA ASN A 125 1.73 22.23 -21.28
C ASN A 125 2.85 21.17 -21.40
N GLY A 126 2.53 19.94 -21.79
CA GLY A 126 3.50 18.90 -22.13
C GLY A 126 3.95 18.01 -20.96
N TYR A 127 3.32 18.12 -19.79
CA TYR A 127 3.60 17.23 -18.67
C TYR A 127 2.95 15.87 -18.85
N ARG A 128 3.66 14.81 -18.47
CA ARG A 128 3.11 13.45 -18.38
C ARG A 128 2.42 13.30 -17.03
N VAL A 129 1.09 13.37 -17.04
CA VAL A 129 0.30 13.36 -15.81
C VAL A 129 -0.41 12.02 -15.63
N TRP A 130 -0.31 11.43 -14.45
CA TRP A 130 -1.14 10.32 -14.00
C TRP A 130 -2.30 10.84 -13.15
N ILE A 131 -3.51 10.41 -13.45
CA ILE A 131 -4.71 10.68 -12.66
C ILE A 131 -5.68 9.52 -12.86
N ASP A 132 -6.32 9.08 -11.78
CA ASP A 132 -7.32 8.01 -11.83
C ASP A 132 -8.68 8.60 -12.25
N PHE A 133 -8.96 8.65 -13.55
CA PHE A 133 -10.20 9.29 -14.02
C PHE A 133 -11.47 8.49 -13.73
N ASP A 134 -11.42 7.16 -13.78
CA ASP A 134 -12.53 6.27 -13.42
C ASP A 134 -12.14 4.79 -13.56
N GLN A 135 -10.90 4.41 -13.25
CA GLN A 135 -10.47 3.01 -13.36
C GLN A 135 -10.87 2.21 -12.11
N MET A 136 -12.08 2.39 -11.58
CA MET A 136 -12.62 1.55 -10.49
C MET A 136 -13.08 0.15 -10.96
N HIS A 137 -12.42 -0.44 -11.94
CA HIS A 137 -12.61 -1.84 -12.33
C HIS A 137 -11.25 -2.51 -12.53
N GLY A 138 -10.77 -3.23 -11.50
CA GLY A 138 -9.49 -3.95 -11.53
C GLY A 138 -8.57 -3.59 -10.36
N ASN A 139 -7.26 -3.78 -10.53
CA ASN A 139 -6.26 -3.57 -9.47
C ASN A 139 -5.84 -2.09 -9.32
N VAL A 140 -6.78 -1.26 -8.85
CA VAL A 140 -6.58 0.16 -8.55
C VAL A 140 -5.39 0.39 -7.63
N MET A 141 -5.17 -0.53 -6.69
CA MET A 141 -4.11 -0.43 -5.69
C MET A 141 -2.72 -0.52 -6.34
N ASP A 142 -2.51 -1.46 -7.27
CA ASP A 142 -1.26 -1.57 -8.03
C ASP A 142 -1.04 -0.34 -8.92
N GLY A 143 -2.10 0.13 -9.61
CA GLY A 143 -2.01 1.31 -10.48
C GLY A 143 -1.65 2.58 -9.70
N MET A 144 -2.22 2.75 -8.50
CA MET A 144 -1.92 3.86 -7.61
C MET A 144 -0.50 3.74 -7.01
N ALA A 145 -0.10 2.55 -6.57
CA ALA A 145 1.25 2.31 -6.05
C ALA A 145 2.30 2.62 -7.13
N GLN A 146 2.09 2.13 -8.34
CA GLN A 146 2.96 2.41 -9.48
C GLN A 146 3.00 3.90 -9.82
N ALA A 147 1.87 4.62 -9.76
CA ALA A 147 1.85 6.05 -9.98
C ALA A 147 2.64 6.83 -8.93
N ILE A 148 2.59 6.41 -7.66
CA ILE A 148 3.38 7.01 -6.57
C ILE A 148 4.87 6.80 -6.83
N GLU A 149 5.27 5.59 -7.22
CA GLU A 149 6.68 5.24 -7.45
C GLU A 149 7.26 5.90 -8.71
N LEU A 150 6.44 6.07 -9.76
CA LEU A 150 6.88 6.58 -11.06
C LEU A 150 6.71 8.08 -11.26
N SER A 151 6.08 8.79 -10.32
CA SER A 151 5.85 10.24 -10.43
C SER A 151 6.87 11.05 -9.67
N GLN A 152 7.40 12.10 -10.31
CA GLN A 152 8.34 13.01 -9.66
C GLN A 152 7.68 13.95 -8.65
N THR A 153 6.39 14.28 -8.86
CA THR A 153 5.63 15.21 -8.03
C THR A 153 4.20 14.71 -7.83
N MET A 154 3.62 14.97 -6.66
CA MET A 154 2.23 14.64 -6.36
C MET A 154 1.45 15.92 -6.01
N ILE A 155 0.29 16.09 -6.64
CA ILE A 155 -0.74 17.07 -6.28
C ILE A 155 -1.83 16.33 -5.52
N ILE A 156 -2.17 16.82 -4.33
CA ILE A 156 -3.22 16.26 -3.48
C ILE A 156 -4.34 17.29 -3.39
N CYS A 157 -5.55 16.90 -3.80
CA CYS A 157 -6.75 17.73 -3.82
C CYS A 157 -7.88 17.12 -3.01
#